data_AF-A0A7Y2DJV2-F1
#
_entry.id   AF-A0A7Y2DJV2-F1
#
_cell.length_a   1.000
_cell.length_b   1.000
_cell.length_c   1.000
_cell.angle_alpha   90.00
_cell.angle_beta   90.00
_cell.angle_gamma   90.00
#
_symmetry.space_group_name_H-M   'P 1'
#
loop_
_entity.id
_entity.type
_entity.pdbx_description
1 polymer ?
#
loop_
_entity_poly.entity_id
_entity_poly.type
_entity_poly.pdbx_seq_one_letter_code
_entity_poly.pdbx_strand_id
1 'polypeptide(L)' 'MANSPAPWALIDREDVAPICPHCDNDLEHVLRRGTGFPLGQGRTLVYFCPHCRKVLGFAQGRVF' A
#
# COMPACT_ATOMS: atom_id res chain seq x y z
N MET A 1 40.94 -2.63 7.54
CA MET A 1 39.66 -1.98 7.89
C MET A 1 38.56 -2.93 7.45
N ALA A 2 38.06 -3.79 8.34
CA ALA A 2 37.04 -4.78 8.01
C ALA A 2 35.66 -4.11 8.07
N ASN A 3 34.98 -3.99 6.93
CA ASN A 3 33.57 -3.60 6.89
C ASN A 3 32.74 -4.73 7.51
N SER A 4 32.19 -4.50 8.69
CA SER A 4 31.20 -5.41 9.30
C SER A 4 29.98 -5.54 8.38
N PRO A 5 29.48 -6.75 8.08
CA PRO A 5 28.25 -6.90 7.32
C PRO A 5 27.06 -6.38 8.12
N ALA A 6 26.10 -5.75 7.43
CA ALA A 6 24.88 -5.24 8.05
C ALA A 6 24.07 -6.39 8.70
N PRO A 7 23.53 -6.21 9.91
CA PRO A 7 22.96 -7.29 10.72
C PRO A 7 21.57 -7.80 10.28
N TRP A 8 21.07 -7.41 9.11
CA TRP A 8 19.72 -7.76 8.67
C TRP A 8 19.67 -8.07 7.18
N ALA A 9 18.89 -9.09 6.82
CA ALA A 9 18.60 -9.48 5.45
C ALA A 9 17.14 -9.10 5.12
N LEU A 10 16.92 -8.56 3.93
CA LEU A 10 15.59 -8.41 3.36
C LEU A 10 15.10 -9.78 2.90
N ILE A 11 13.91 -10.16 3.33
CA ILE A 11 13.26 -11.42 2.96
C ILE A 11 11.86 -11.06 2.47
N ASP A 12 11.55 -11.45 1.24
CA ASP A 12 10.21 -11.31 0.69
C ASP A 12 9.31 -12.42 1.28
N ARG A 13 8.13 -12.03 1.76
CA ARG A 13 7.17 -12.90 2.44
C ARG A 13 5.77 -12.55 1.99
N GLU A 14 5.22 -13.36 1.10
CA GLU A 14 3.85 -13.21 0.60
C GLU A 14 2.79 -13.87 1.51
N ASP A 15 3.23 -14.67 2.48
CA ASP A 15 2.37 -15.41 3.41
C ASP A 15 1.93 -14.59 4.64
N VAL A 16 2.52 -13.41 4.83
CA VAL A 16 2.22 -12.52 5.96
C VAL A 16 1.31 -11.40 5.49
N ALA A 17 0.08 -11.38 6.01
CA ALA A 17 -0.81 -10.23 5.80
C ALA A 17 -0.29 -9.01 6.58
N PRO A 18 -0.26 -7.82 5.97
CA PRO A 18 0.15 -6.61 6.69
C PRO A 18 -0.91 -6.23 7.73
N ILE A 19 -0.48 -5.56 8.80
CA ILE A 19 -1.39 -5.04 9.82
C ILE A 19 -1.75 -3.59 9.48
N CYS A 20 -3.01 -3.21 9.70
CA CYS A 20 -3.45 -1.84 9.51
C CYS A 20 -2.81 -0.93 10.57
N PRO A 21 -2.06 0.12 10.21
CA PRO A 21 -1.39 1.02 11.17
C PRO A 21 -2.35 1.93 11.93
N HIS A 22 -3.66 1.82 11.67
CA HIS A 22 -4.69 2.68 12.23
C HIS A 22 -5.64 1.97 13.20
N CYS A 23 -5.80 0.66 13.07
CA CYS A 23 -6.72 -0.12 13.88
C CYS A 23 -6.19 -1.50 14.28
N ASP A 24 -4.93 -1.79 13.96
CA ASP A 24 -4.21 -3.01 14.33
C ASP A 24 -4.85 -4.34 13.89
N ASN A 25 -5.79 -4.29 12.94
CA ASN A 25 -6.39 -5.46 12.33
C ASN A 25 -5.58 -5.93 11.11
N ASP A 26 -5.61 -7.24 10.85
CA ASP A 26 -5.02 -7.84 9.66
C ASP A 26 -5.69 -7.34 8.37
N LEU A 27 -4.86 -6.97 7.39
CA LEU A 27 -5.26 -6.52 6.06
C LEU A 27 -5.20 -7.68 5.07
N GLU A 28 -6.16 -8.60 5.17
CA GLU A 28 -6.33 -9.69 4.19
C GLU A 28 -6.56 -9.16 2.77
N HIS A 29 -7.19 -8.00 2.65
CA HIS A 29 -7.40 -7.29 1.41
C HIS A 29 -7.46 -5.78 1.64
N VAL A 30 -7.15 -5.01 0.60
CA VAL A 30 -7.19 -3.55 0.62
C VAL A 30 -8.27 -3.07 -0.36
N LEU A 31 -9.16 -2.21 0.12
CA LEU A 31 -10.18 -1.62 -0.74
C LEU A 31 -9.57 -0.48 -1.55
N ARG A 32 -10.00 -0.35 -2.81
CA ARG A 32 -9.59 0.75 -3.68
C ARG A 32 -10.79 1.51 -4.22
N ARG A 33 -10.66 2.83 -4.34
CA ARG A 33 -11.64 3.69 -5.02
C ARG A 33 -10.94 4.54 -6.06
N GLY A 34 -11.37 4.42 -7.31
CA GLY A 34 -10.95 5.31 -8.38
C GLY A 34 -11.70 6.64 -8.32
N THR A 35 -10.95 7.74 -8.38
CA THR A 35 -11.46 9.09 -8.57
C THR A 35 -10.82 9.66 -9.84
N GLY A 36 -11.66 10.06 -10.81
CA GLY A 36 -11.23 10.58 -12.11
C GLY A 36 -12.34 10.49 -13.16
N PHE A 37 -12.30 11.39 -14.14
CA PHE A 37 -13.20 11.36 -15.30
C PHE A 37 -12.75 10.25 -16.28
N PRO A 38 -13.68 9.61 -17.02
CA PRO A 38 -13.35 8.61 -18.03
C PRO A 38 -12.50 9.14 -19.20
N LEU A 39 -12.39 10.47 -19.36
CA LEU A 39 -11.72 11.13 -20.48
C LEU A 39 -10.58 12.04 -19.97
N GLY A 40 -9.35 11.54 -20.01
CA GLY A 40 -8.13 12.37 -20.11
C GLY A 40 -7.46 12.88 -18.83
N GLN A 41 -8.11 12.85 -17.66
CA GLN A 41 -7.45 13.23 -16.39
C GLN A 41 -7.05 11.99 -15.57
N GLY A 42 -5.77 11.92 -15.21
CA GLY A 42 -5.12 10.78 -14.56
C GLY A 42 -5.97 10.13 -13.47
N ARG A 43 -6.16 8.82 -13.58
CA ARG A 43 -6.94 8.04 -12.61
C ARG A 43 -6.19 8.07 -11.28
N THR A 44 -6.80 8.68 -10.27
CA THR A 44 -6.30 8.58 -8.89
C THR A 44 -6.99 7.41 -8.21
N LEU A 45 -6.22 6.52 -7.60
CA LEU A 45 -6.70 5.41 -6.80
C LEU A 45 -6.43 5.73 -5.34
N VAL A 46 -7.46 5.67 -4.52
CA VAL A 46 -7.35 5.74 -3.05
C VAL A 46 -7.45 4.33 -2.51
N TYR A 47 -6.46 3.90 -1.74
CA TYR A 47 -6.46 2.63 -1.02
C TYR A 47 -6.83 2.86 0.44
N PHE A 48 -7.73 2.05 0.99
CA PHE A 48 -8.20 2.20 2.37
C PHE A 48 -8.50 0.86 3.04
N CYS A 49 -8.43 0.86 4.37
CA CYS A 49 -8.66 -0.32 5.19
C CYS A 49 -10.15 -0.74 5.15
N PRO A 50 -10.48 -2.04 5.01
CA PRO A 50 -11.86 -2.52 5.06
C PRO A 50 -12.50 -2.36 6.45
N HIS A 51 -11.70 -2.41 7.52
CA HIS A 51 -12.19 -2.39 8.90
C HIS A 51 -12.47 -0.96 9.39
N CYS A 52 -11.46 -0.09 9.38
CA CYS A 52 -11.57 1.26 9.93
C CYS A 52 -11.89 2.34 8.87
N ARG A 53 -11.86 1.99 7.58
CA ARG A 53 -12.06 2.89 6.42
C ARG A 53 -11.06 4.04 6.31
N LYS A 54 -9.97 4.02 7.09
CA LYS A 54 -8.89 5.01 6.96
C LYS A 54 -8.04 4.75 5.73
N VAL A 55 -7.52 5.82 5.14
CA VAL A 55 -6.69 5.78 3.94
C VAL A 55 -5.32 5.18 4.28
N LEU A 56 -4.89 4.23 3.45
CA LEU A 56 -3.59 3.57 3.52
C LEU A 56 -2.61 4.14 2.49
N GLY A 57 -3.12 4.64 1.35
CA GLY A 57 -2.27 5.24 0.33
C GLY A 57 -3.03 5.74 -0.88
N PHE A 58 -2.30 6.41 -1.77
CA PHE A 58 -2.81 6.93 -3.03
C PHE A 58 -1.90 6.47 -4.15
N ALA A 59 -2.47 6.10 -5.30
CA ALA A 59 -1.73 5.93 -6.54
C ALA A 59 -2.31 6.85 -7.60
N GLN A 60 -1.46 7.63 -8.25
CA GLN A 60 -1.86 8.44 -9.39
C GLN A 60 -1.31 7.78 -10.65
N GLY A 61 -2.20 7.30 -11.51
CA GLY A 61 -1.81 6.82 -12.83
C GLY A 61 -1.33 8.00 -13.67
N ARG A 62 -0.03 8.05 -13.98
CA ARG A 62 0.50 8.93 -15.02
C ARG A 62 0.13 8.29 -16.36
N VAL A 63 -0.72 8.94 -17.13
CA VAL A 63 -0.95 8.59 -18.53
C VAL A 63 0.16 9.28 -19.31
N PHE A 64 0.97 8.53 -20.06
CA PHE A 64 1.97 9.06 -20.99
C PHE A 64 1.29 9.72 -22.19
#